data_AF-A0A3B8KXS0-F1
#
_entry.id   AF-A0A3B8KXS0-F1
#
_cell.length_a   1.000
_cell.length_b   1.000
_cell.length_c   1.000
_cell.angle_alpha   90.00
_cell.angle_beta   90.00
_cell.angle_gamma   90.00
#
_symmetry.space_group_name_H-M   'P 1'
#
loop_
_entity.id
_entity.type
_entity.pdbx_description
1 polymer ?
#
loop_
_entity_poly.entity_id
_entity_poly.type
_entity_poly.pdbx_seq_one_letter_code
_entity_poly.pdbx_strand_id
1 'polypeptide(L)'
;VWTFMLMVSFLVLAPNAVFTGEQISRRWTDVIWTISPRARRLEGGQVRLIYYGILSLYGVWGLFALAFFDPLQIAIIGAVLQNVALGCAAMHTLYVNRTLLPREMRPNRLMQVGLVFCSVFFITISVVVLMTRVF
;
A
#
# COMPACT_ATOMS: atom_id res chain seq x y z
N VAL A 1 -18.85 -17.33 22.66
CA VAL A 1 -18.82 -16.18 21.74
C VAL A 1 -17.44 -15.52 21.71
N TRP A 2 -16.87 -15.14 22.85
CA TRP A 2 -15.55 -14.49 22.94
C TRP A 2 -14.40 -15.26 22.25
N THR A 3 -14.21 -16.54 22.58
CA THR A 3 -13.17 -17.38 21.96
C THR A 3 -13.34 -17.53 20.45
N PHE A 4 -14.59 -17.60 19.98
CA PHE A 4 -14.89 -17.69 18.55
C PHE A 4 -14.59 -16.37 17.83
N MET A 5 -14.89 -15.22 18.44
CA MET A 5 -14.48 -13.91 17.92
C MET A 5 -12.96 -13.77 17.84
N LEU A 6 -12.22 -14.15 18.89
CA LEU A 6 -10.76 -14.14 18.87
C LEU A 6 -10.20 -15.06 17.79
N MET A 7 -10.78 -16.25 17.62
CA MET A 7 -10.38 -17.19 16.57
C MET A 7 -10.60 -16.60 15.17
N VAL A 8 -11.75 -15.98 14.92
CA VAL A 8 -12.05 -15.32 13.63
C VAL A 8 -11.10 -14.14 13.39
N SER A 9 -10.85 -13.29 14.39
CA SER A 9 -9.90 -12.19 14.27
C SER A 9 -8.49 -12.70 13.95
N PHE A 10 -8.01 -13.73 14.66
CA PHE A 10 -6.71 -14.34 14.36
C PHE A 10 -6.66 -14.90 12.93
N LEU A 11 -7.70 -15.60 12.50
CA LEU A 11 -7.78 -16.21 11.17
C LEU A 11 -7.82 -15.17 10.03
N VAL A 12 -8.32 -13.96 10.30
CA VAL A 12 -8.30 -12.85 9.33
C VAL A 12 -6.98 -12.08 9.37
N LEU A 13 -6.46 -11.75 10.55
CA LEU A 13 -5.26 -10.93 10.69
C LEU A 13 -3.99 -11.69 10.29
N ALA A 14 -3.85 -12.97 10.66
CA ALA A 14 -2.65 -13.75 10.39
C ALA A 14 -2.31 -13.84 8.88
N PRO A 15 -3.22 -14.29 7.99
CA PRO A 15 -2.92 -14.35 6.56
C PRO A 15 -2.78 -12.95 5.96
N ASN A 16 -3.53 -11.96 6.43
CA ASN A 16 -3.44 -10.59 5.92
C ASN A 16 -2.04 -9.98 6.18
N ALA A 17 -1.48 -10.19 7.38
CA ALA A 17 -0.15 -9.71 7.72
C ALA A 17 0.94 -10.37 6.86
N VAL A 18 0.86 -11.69 6.67
CA VAL A 18 1.81 -12.45 5.84
C VAL A 18 1.73 -12.00 4.38
N PHE A 19 0.52 -11.95 3.82
CA PHE A 19 0.31 -11.59 2.41
C PHE A 19 0.80 -10.16 2.11
N THR A 20 0.53 -9.21 3.00
CA THR A 20 0.97 -7.82 2.84
C THR A 20 2.48 -7.70 2.84
N GLY A 21 3.18 -8.38 3.75
CA GLY A 21 4.64 -8.38 3.83
C GLY A 21 5.31 -8.98 2.59
N GLU A 22 4.77 -10.10 2.10
CA GLU A 22 5.26 -10.71 0.85
C GLU A 22 5.00 -9.81 -0.36
N GLN A 23 3.80 -9.22 -0.47
CA GLN A 23 3.43 -8.39 -1.61
C GLN A 23 4.26 -7.11 -1.69
N ILE A 24 4.57 -6.48 -0.56
CA ILE A 24 5.48 -5.34 -0.46
C ILE A 24 6.87 -5.76 -0.95
N SER A 25 7.43 -6.83 -0.38
CA SER A 25 8.80 -7.26 -0.70
C SER A 25 8.96 -7.57 -2.19
N ARG A 26 7.96 -8.22 -2.82
CA ARG A 26 7.97 -8.51 -4.26
C ARG A 26 7.86 -7.24 -5.11
N ARG A 27 6.86 -6.39 -4.84
CA ARG A 27 6.64 -5.14 -5.62
C ARG A 27 7.85 -4.23 -5.59
N TRP A 28 8.46 -4.04 -4.42
CA TRP A 28 9.66 -3.21 -4.29
C TRP A 28 10.87 -3.85 -4.96
N THR A 29 11.02 -5.18 -4.89
CA THR A 29 12.07 -5.90 -5.63
C THR A 29 11.93 -5.68 -7.13
N ASP A 30 10.73 -5.78 -7.69
CA ASP A 30 10.47 -5.56 -9.13
C ASP A 30 10.76 -4.12 -9.58
N VAL A 31 10.39 -3.12 -8.75
CA VAL A 31 10.68 -1.71 -9.01
C VAL A 31 12.19 -1.46 -9.01
N ILE A 32 12.90 -1.97 -8.00
CA ILE A 32 14.37 -1.84 -7.89
C ILE A 32 15.04 -2.54 -9.09
N TRP A 33 14.56 -3.71 -9.48
CA TRP A 33 15.07 -4.46 -10.64
C TRP A 33 14.86 -3.72 -11.96
N THR A 34 13.73 -3.03 -12.11
CA THR A 34 13.40 -2.30 -13.34
C THR A 34 14.20 -0.99 -13.47
N ILE A 35 14.44 -0.30 -12.35
CA ILE A 35 15.11 1.01 -12.32
C ILE A 35 16.64 0.89 -12.32
N SER A 36 17.19 -0.16 -11.70
CA SER A 36 18.64 -0.27 -11.50
C SER A 36 19.31 -1.11 -12.60
N PRO A 37 20.13 -0.52 -13.49
CA PRO A 37 20.97 -1.28 -14.43
C PRO A 37 22.02 -2.13 -13.71
N ARG A 38 22.40 -1.77 -12.46
CA ARG A 38 23.27 -2.59 -11.60
C ARG A 38 22.55 -3.82 -11.05
N ALA A 39 21.24 -3.74 -10.78
CA ALA A 39 20.45 -4.89 -10.35
C ALA A 39 20.29 -5.90 -11.49
N ARG A 40 20.02 -5.41 -12.71
CA ARG A 40 19.86 -6.26 -13.90
C ARG A 40 21.13 -7.03 -14.32
N ARG A 41 22.31 -6.61 -13.84
CA ARG A 41 23.60 -7.34 -14.03
C ARG A 41 23.86 -8.44 -12.99
N LEU A 42 23.05 -8.53 -11.94
CA LEU A 42 23.16 -9.57 -10.91
C LEU A 42 22.40 -10.82 -11.39
N GLU A 43 22.96 -11.56 -12.34
CA GLU A 43 22.46 -12.88 -12.72
C GLU A 43 22.87 -13.93 -11.66
N GLY A 44 21.95 -14.80 -11.23
CA GLY A 44 22.30 -16.02 -10.48
C GLY A 44 22.20 -15.97 -8.94
N GLY A 45 21.06 -15.55 -8.39
CA GLY A 45 20.70 -15.85 -6.98
C GLY A 45 20.87 -14.72 -5.97
N GLN A 46 21.55 -13.62 -6.30
CA GLN A 46 21.68 -12.45 -5.41
C GLN A 46 20.39 -11.62 -5.28
N VAL A 47 19.40 -11.82 -6.16
CA VAL A 47 18.04 -11.26 -6.01
C VAL A 47 17.40 -11.67 -4.69
N ARG A 48 17.71 -12.88 -4.22
CA ARG A 48 17.26 -13.38 -2.92
C ARG A 48 17.74 -12.45 -1.79
N LEU A 49 18.97 -11.95 -1.86
CA LEU A 49 19.51 -11.05 -0.83
C LEU A 49 18.75 -9.73 -0.76
N ILE A 50 18.36 -9.18 -1.92
CA ILE A 50 17.54 -7.95 -2.00
C ILE A 50 16.16 -8.21 -1.41
N TYR A 51 15.53 -9.32 -1.77
CA TYR A 51 14.22 -9.71 -1.25
C TYR A 51 14.23 -9.86 0.29
N TYR A 52 15.16 -10.66 0.82
CA TYR A 52 15.26 -10.88 2.26
C TYR A 52 15.74 -9.64 3.02
N GLY A 53 16.49 -8.73 2.37
CA GLY A 53 16.88 -7.44 2.94
C GLY A 53 15.70 -6.48 3.09
N ILE A 54 14.81 -6.40 2.10
CA ILE A 54 13.58 -5.59 2.20
C ILE A 54 12.63 -6.19 3.23
N LEU A 55 12.50 -7.52 3.24
CA LEU A 55 11.65 -8.23 4.19
C LEU A 55 12.15 -8.05 5.64
N SER A 56 13.46 -8.13 5.88
CA SER A 56 14.04 -7.91 7.20
C SER A 56 13.89 -6.45 7.63
N LEU A 57 14.12 -5.48 6.73
CA LEU A 57 13.90 -4.07 7.00
C LEU A 57 12.44 -3.78 7.39
N TYR A 58 11.48 -4.38 6.67
CA TYR A 58 10.06 -4.25 6.99
C TYR A 58 9.73 -4.86 8.37
N GLY A 59 10.28 -6.04 8.68
CA GLY A 59 10.11 -6.68 9.99
C GLY A 59 10.70 -5.85 11.14
N VAL A 60 11.92 -5.33 10.98
CA VAL A 60 12.59 -4.46 11.97
C VAL A 60 11.81 -3.16 12.16
N TRP A 61 11.32 -2.56 11.07
CA TRP A 61 10.48 -1.37 11.14
C TRP A 61 9.16 -1.64 11.87
N GLY A 62 8.53 -2.79 11.64
CA GLY A 62 7.33 -3.22 12.36
C GLY A 62 7.56 -3.40 13.85
N LEU A 63 8.67 -4.04 14.24
CA LEU A 63 9.09 -4.18 15.64
C LEU A 63 9.35 -2.82 16.30
N PHE A 64 10.03 -1.92 15.59
CA PHE A 64 10.26 -0.56 16.06
C PHE A 64 8.94 0.21 16.24
N ALA A 65 8.03 0.12 15.28
CA ALA A 65 6.72 0.77 15.38
C ALA A 65 5.93 0.26 16.60
N LEU A 66 5.94 -1.05 16.86
CA LEU A 66 5.27 -1.64 18.02
C LEU A 66 5.92 -1.28 19.36
N ALA A 67 7.24 -1.02 19.39
CA ALA A 67 7.95 -0.67 20.61
C ALA A 67 7.75 0.79 21.03
N PHE A 68 7.55 1.70 20.06
CA PHE A 68 7.52 3.14 20.30
C PHE A 68 6.14 3.79 20.17
N PHE A 69 5.17 3.16 19.49
CA PHE A 69 3.85 3.76 19.25
C PHE A 69 2.72 2.96 19.88
N ASP A 70 1.71 3.68 20.37
CA ASP A 70 0.46 3.07 20.82
C ASP A 70 -0.27 2.38 19.66
N PRO A 71 -0.88 1.20 19.88
CA PRO A 71 -1.59 0.44 18.84
C PRO A 71 -2.63 1.28 18.07
N LEU A 72 -3.31 2.17 18.78
CA LEU A 72 -4.32 3.06 18.20
C LEU A 72 -3.72 4.14 17.30
N GLN A 73 -2.52 4.65 17.63
CA GLN A 73 -1.82 5.61 16.78
C GLN A 73 -1.33 4.95 15.49
N ILE A 74 -0.76 3.74 15.59
CA ILE A 74 -0.30 2.97 14.43
C ILE A 74 -1.47 2.73 13.46
N ALA A 75 -2.64 2.33 13.98
CA ALA A 75 -3.82 2.08 13.17
C ALA A 75 -4.31 3.34 12.44
N ILE A 76 -4.30 4.50 13.11
CA ILE A 76 -4.75 5.77 12.52
C ILE A 76 -3.79 6.28 11.47
N ILE A 77 -2.48 6.26 11.76
CA ILE A 77 -1.45 6.65 10.79
C ILE A 77 -1.55 5.75 9.55
N GLY A 78 -1.69 4.44 9.75
CA GLY A 78 -1.88 3.48 8.66
C GLY A 78 -3.13 3.78 7.83
N ALA A 79 -4.26 4.05 8.47
CA ALA A 79 -5.52 4.38 7.79
C ALA A 79 -5.41 5.68 6.98
N VAL A 80 -4.79 6.72 7.53
CA VAL A 80 -4.59 8.00 6.82
C VAL A 80 -3.66 7.81 5.63
N LEU A 81 -2.52 7.14 5.80
CA LEU A 81 -1.60 6.86 4.69
C LEU A 81 -2.27 6.03 3.59
N GLN A 82 -3.09 5.03 3.94
CA GLN A 82 -3.84 4.23 2.97
C GLN A 82 -4.87 5.08 2.21
N ASN A 83 -5.60 5.96 2.90
CA ASN A 83 -6.57 6.85 2.24
C ASN A 83 -5.87 7.81 1.26
N VAL A 84 -4.74 8.40 1.65
CA VAL A 84 -3.94 9.26 0.76
C VAL A 84 -3.43 8.45 -0.45
N ALA A 85 -2.87 7.26 -0.21
CA ALA A 85 -2.38 6.39 -1.27
C ALA A 85 -3.50 6.01 -2.24
N LEU A 86 -4.70 5.70 -1.76
CA LEU A 86 -5.85 5.36 -2.59
C LEU A 86 -6.29 6.54 -3.46
N GLY A 87 -6.30 7.75 -2.88
CA GLY A 87 -6.60 8.99 -3.61
C GLY A 87 -5.58 9.25 -4.73
N CYS A 88 -4.29 9.20 -4.41
CA CYS A 88 -3.23 9.35 -5.40
C CYS A 88 -3.27 8.25 -6.48
N ALA A 89 -3.51 7.00 -6.10
CA ALA A 89 -3.61 5.87 -7.02
C ALA A 89 -4.79 6.05 -7.99
N ALA A 90 -5.95 6.48 -7.50
CA ALA A 90 -7.12 6.77 -8.33
C ALA A 90 -6.82 7.85 -9.38
N MET A 91 -6.13 8.93 -9.00
CA MET A 91 -5.70 9.98 -9.93
C MET A 91 -4.65 9.48 -10.93
N HIS A 92 -3.67 8.71 -10.49
CA HIS A 92 -2.64 8.14 -11.35
C HIS A 92 -3.24 7.16 -12.36
N THR A 93 -4.18 6.31 -11.94
CA THR A 93 -4.93 5.43 -12.83
C THR A 93 -5.76 6.21 -13.84
N LEU A 94 -6.41 7.31 -13.45
CA LEU A 94 -7.13 8.17 -14.40
C LEU A 94 -6.19 8.78 -15.44
N TYR A 95 -5.02 9.26 -15.00
CA TYR A 95 -4.00 9.82 -15.88
C TYR A 95 -3.52 8.76 -16.88
N VAL A 96 -3.03 7.61 -16.40
CA VAL A 96 -2.57 6.48 -17.23
C VAL A 96 -3.65 6.02 -18.21
N ASN A 97 -4.91 5.90 -17.77
CA ASN A 97 -6.02 5.51 -18.63
C ASN A 97 -6.34 6.52 -19.75
N ARG A 98 -5.97 7.80 -19.56
CA ARG A 98 -6.14 8.85 -20.57
C ARG A 98 -4.94 8.92 -21.53
N THR A 99 -3.72 8.72 -21.04
CA THR A 99 -2.48 8.86 -21.84
C THR A 99 -2.09 7.59 -22.59
N LEU A 100 -2.20 6.40 -21.98
CA LEU A 100 -1.71 5.15 -22.58
C LEU A 100 -2.77 4.37 -23.37
N LEU A 101 -4.06 4.50 -23.05
CA LEU A 101 -5.09 3.71 -23.75
C LEU A 101 -5.55 4.35 -25.07
N PRO A 102 -5.55 3.58 -26.19
CA PRO A 102 -6.15 4.00 -27.45
C PRO A 102 -7.65 4.27 -27.29
N ARG A 103 -8.18 5.22 -28.07
CA ARG A 103 -9.51 5.83 -27.86
C ARG A 103 -10.67 4.83 -27.78
N GLU A 104 -10.52 3.66 -28.38
CA GLU A 104 -11.55 2.61 -28.49
C GLU A 104 -11.76 1.83 -27.18
N MET A 105 -10.76 1.73 -26.30
CA MET A 105 -10.85 1.00 -25.03
C MET A 105 -10.94 1.91 -23.80
N ARG A 106 -11.22 3.20 -24.00
CA ARG A 106 -11.26 4.14 -22.89
C ARG A 106 -12.44 3.84 -21.97
N PRO A 107 -12.23 3.81 -20.64
CA PRO A 107 -13.32 3.56 -19.69
C PRO A 107 -14.41 4.62 -19.85
N ASN A 108 -15.67 4.17 -19.72
CA ASN A 108 -16.86 4.99 -19.90
C ASN A 108 -16.79 6.25 -19.00
N ARG A 109 -17.40 7.36 -19.44
CA ARG A 109 -17.31 8.65 -18.73
C ARG A 109 -17.82 8.56 -17.28
N LEU A 110 -18.77 7.68 -17.00
CA LEU A 110 -19.26 7.39 -15.65
C LEU A 110 -18.17 6.81 -14.73
N MET A 111 -17.37 5.86 -15.21
CA MET A 111 -16.26 5.29 -14.42
C MET A 111 -15.18 6.34 -14.16
N GLN A 112 -14.92 7.25 -15.10
CA GLN A 112 -13.96 8.35 -14.89
C GLN A 112 -14.44 9.32 -13.82
N VAL A 113 -15.73 9.71 -13.84
CA VAL A 113 -16.32 10.57 -12.80
C VAL A 113 -16.31 9.87 -11.44
N GLY A 114 -16.65 8.58 -11.39
CA GLY A 114 -16.59 7.79 -10.16
C GLY A 114 -15.18 7.72 -9.57
N LEU A 115 -14.15 7.60 -10.41
CA LEU A 115 -12.75 7.57 -9.97
C LEU A 115 -12.28 8.93 -9.43
N VAL A 116 -12.73 10.04 -10.04
CA VAL A 116 -12.48 11.40 -9.53
C VAL A 116 -13.18 11.58 -8.18
N PHE A 117 -14.45 11.20 -8.06
CA PHE A 117 -15.20 11.31 -6.81
C PHE A 117 -14.55 10.48 -5.70
N CYS A 118 -14.13 9.27 -6.01
CA CYS A 118 -13.37 8.39 -5.12
C CYS A 118 -12.08 9.08 -4.64
N SER A 119 -11.29 9.65 -5.55
CA SER A 119 -10.08 10.38 -5.19
C SER A 119 -10.36 11.57 -4.28
N VAL A 120 -11.36 12.40 -4.61
CA VAL A 120 -11.71 13.57 -3.81
C VAL A 120 -12.17 13.15 -2.42
N PHE A 121 -12.99 12.11 -2.33
CA PHE A 121 -13.49 11.58 -1.07
C PHE A 121 -12.37 11.12 -0.14
N PHE A 122 -11.45 10.28 -0.64
CA PHE A 122 -10.34 9.77 0.17
C PHE A 122 -9.31 10.84 0.57
N ILE A 123 -9.04 11.81 -0.31
CA ILE A 123 -8.19 12.95 0.03
C ILE A 123 -8.87 13.84 1.09
N THR A 124 -10.18 14.10 0.94
CA THR A 124 -10.93 14.93 1.89
C THR A 124 -10.95 14.29 3.27
N ILE A 125 -11.24 12.99 3.39
CA ILE A 125 -11.18 12.29 4.68
C ILE A 125 -9.78 12.37 5.28
N SER A 126 -8.74 12.19 4.47
CA SER A 126 -7.36 12.27 4.95
C SER A 126 -7.02 13.66 5.51
N VAL A 127 -7.45 14.73 4.82
CA VAL A 127 -7.26 16.12 5.28
C VAL A 127 -8.02 16.39 6.56
N VAL A 128 -9.28 15.92 6.67
CA VAL A 128 -10.10 16.09 7.88
C VAL A 128 -9.44 15.41 9.07
N VAL A 129 -9.02 14.14 8.93
CA VAL A 129 -8.36 13.42 10.04
C VAL A 129 -7.06 14.10 10.45
N LEU A 130 -6.29 14.62 9.49
CA LEU A 130 -5.06 15.33 9.77
C LEU A 130 -5.32 16.65 10.50
N MET A 131 -6.36 17.40 10.11
CA MET A 131 -6.79 18.59 10.86
C MET A 131 -7.28 18.26 12.27
N THR A 132 -8.11 17.22 12.47
CA THR A 132 -8.63 16.84 13.79
C THR A 132 -7.54 16.32 14.75
N ARG A 133 -6.41 15.84 14.24
CA ARG A 133 -5.32 15.31 15.07
C ARG A 133 -4.19 16.31 15.33
N VAL A 134 -4.10 17.37 14.51
CA VAL A 134 -3.09 18.43 14.65
C VAL A 134 -3.57 19.59 15.53
N PHE A 135 -4.89 19.82 15.58
CA PHE A 135 -5.54 20.74 16.54
C PHE A 135 -6.07 19.99 17.76
#